data_AF-A0A4U8YI07-F1
#
_entry.id   AF-A0A4U8YI07-F1
#
_cell.length_a   1.000
_cell.length_b   1.000
_cell.length_c   1.000
_cell.angle_alpha   90.00
_cell.angle_beta   90.00
_cell.angle_gamma   90.00
#
_symmetry.space_group_name_H-M   'P 1'
#
loop_
_entity.id
_entity.type
_entity.pdbx_description
1 polymer ?
#
loop_
_entity_poly.entity_id
_entity_poly.type
_entity_poly.pdbx_seq_one_letter_code
_entity_poly.pdbx_strand_id
1 'polypeptide(L)'
;MKTPSFTQADREALAARGLSEEQATEQLRILQQGVPYLTLDRPCTIDDGIIRLSPDTIRECIARYEREAPRRDITKFTPASGAATRMFQDLIRMEKDDAFVEPDWIQKKADKGDAASKALVTFMANLDKFAFYEALSVLSAHEGIPLSRLRDRSHHLRILRYLLHPVGLNYSRRPKGLILFHHAPEGPRTAFEEHLVEAAHYARGRSDICRLHFTVSMDHQPRFEALFNHVRQGYESRLGVRFDLHFSNQKSSTDTLALDLSGNPFRQDDGSLLFRPGGHGALLDNLNRLKGDIVFIKNIDNVVPDPLKPPTTRFKKALAGLLLTLQADTFRWLKLLSVPGPPTMADEAMEFAQSCLNIKIPEAIRRASPSHRRTWIIDRLHRPLRVCGVVENHGEAGGGPFWVGQDECPSLQIVEASSVDPSSSRQQEYLKSATHFNPVDLVLGLRDFQGRAFDLTQFTDPEAVFISSKTKAGRDLKALEHPGLWNGGMARWNTVFVEVPPETFAPVKTVLDLLRDEHRSTPAYQDPSRPWDLYGGAACGQRPPATTPPDGEPPS
;
A
#
# COMPACT_ATOMS: atom_id res chain seq x y z
N MET A 1 2.56 -9.68 -36.88
CA MET A 1 3.25 -8.82 -35.88
C MET A 1 4.74 -9.03 -36.07
N LYS A 2 5.56 -7.97 -36.07
CA LYS A 2 7.02 -8.13 -36.07
C LYS A 2 7.44 -8.53 -34.66
N THR A 3 8.01 -9.72 -34.49
CA THR A 3 8.66 -10.08 -33.23
C THR A 3 9.78 -9.06 -32.99
N PRO A 4 9.79 -8.33 -31.85
CA PRO A 4 10.84 -7.38 -31.57
C PRO A 4 12.18 -8.12 -31.51
N SER A 5 13.12 -7.73 -32.39
CA SER A 5 14.47 -8.30 -32.37
C SER A 5 15.26 -7.63 -31.26
N PHE A 6 15.64 -8.40 -30.23
CA PHE A 6 16.54 -7.94 -29.19
C PHE A 6 17.99 -7.98 -29.67
N THR A 7 18.73 -6.91 -29.40
CA THR A 7 20.18 -6.87 -29.59
C THR A 7 20.88 -7.69 -28.52
N GLN A 8 22.17 -7.97 -28.68
CA GLN A 8 22.96 -8.67 -27.65
C GLN A 8 22.98 -7.89 -26.32
N ALA A 9 23.13 -6.56 -26.39
CA ALA A 9 23.07 -5.69 -25.21
C ALA A 9 21.70 -5.74 -24.52
N ASP A 10 20.61 -5.87 -25.28
CA ASP A 10 19.27 -6.01 -24.71
C ASP A 10 19.14 -7.35 -23.95
N ARG A 11 19.65 -8.46 -24.51
CA ARG A 11 19.65 -9.77 -23.85
C ARG A 11 20.45 -9.76 -22.56
N GLU A 12 21.60 -9.11 -22.56
CA GLU A 12 22.43 -8.93 -21.36
C GLU A 12 21.70 -8.09 -20.30
N ALA A 13 21.03 -7.01 -20.70
CA ALA A 13 20.25 -6.17 -19.79
C ALA A 13 19.03 -6.88 -19.20
N LEU A 14 18.37 -7.75 -19.98
CA LEU A 14 17.27 -8.62 -19.53
C LEU A 14 17.78 -9.67 -18.53
N ALA A 15 18.84 -10.40 -18.88
CA ALA A 15 19.45 -11.41 -18.03
C ALA A 15 19.97 -10.83 -16.71
N ALA A 16 20.60 -9.66 -16.74
CA ALA A 16 21.05 -8.95 -15.54
C ALA A 16 19.90 -8.57 -14.58
N ARG A 17 18.67 -8.44 -15.10
CA ARG A 17 17.46 -8.21 -14.31
C ARG A 17 16.73 -9.48 -13.92
N GLY A 18 17.11 -10.64 -14.47
CA GLY A 18 16.42 -11.91 -14.27
C GLY A 18 15.15 -12.07 -15.11
N LEU A 19 15.07 -11.40 -16.25
CA LEU A 19 13.99 -11.54 -17.24
C LEU A 19 14.45 -12.44 -18.39
N SER A 20 13.64 -13.41 -18.78
CA SER A 20 13.89 -14.21 -19.98
C SER A 20 13.45 -13.48 -21.26
N GLU A 21 14.01 -13.87 -22.41
CA GLU A 21 13.64 -13.29 -23.71
C GLU A 21 12.17 -13.59 -24.04
N GLU A 22 11.65 -14.74 -23.62
CA GLU A 22 10.25 -15.13 -23.76
C GLU A 22 9.34 -14.22 -22.93
N GLN A 23 9.70 -13.96 -21.66
CA GLN A 23 8.95 -13.04 -20.80
C GLN A 23 8.92 -11.63 -21.37
N ALA A 24 10.06 -11.13 -21.86
CA ALA A 24 10.18 -9.82 -22.48
C ALA A 24 9.34 -9.73 -23.76
N THR A 25 9.39 -10.76 -24.60
CA THR A 25 8.60 -10.84 -25.84
C THR A 25 7.10 -10.83 -25.52
N GLU A 26 6.68 -11.58 -24.50
CA GLU A 26 5.28 -11.64 -24.09
C GLU A 26 4.78 -10.29 -23.54
N GLN A 27 5.58 -9.61 -22.71
CA GLN A 27 5.25 -8.26 -22.25
C GLN A 27 5.03 -7.28 -23.43
N LEU A 28 5.90 -7.33 -24.44
CA LEU A 28 5.78 -6.48 -25.63
C LEU A 28 4.56 -6.86 -26.47
N ARG A 29 4.26 -8.16 -26.59
CA ARG A 29 3.04 -8.65 -27.26
C ARG A 29 1.78 -8.09 -26.60
N ILE A 30 1.69 -8.18 -25.27
CA ILE A 30 0.57 -7.63 -24.49
C ILE A 30 0.46 -6.12 -24.70
N LEU A 31 1.57 -5.39 -24.60
CA LEU A 31 1.58 -3.94 -24.82
C LEU A 31 1.13 -3.52 -26.22
N GLN A 32 1.44 -4.33 -27.24
CA GLN A 32 1.03 -4.09 -28.63
C GLN A 32 -0.46 -4.41 -28.86
N GLN A 33 -0.95 -5.52 -28.31
CA GLN A 33 -2.32 -5.98 -28.52
C GLN A 33 -3.34 -5.27 -27.64
N GLY A 34 -2.91 -4.75 -26.48
CA GLY A 34 -3.80 -4.27 -25.44
C GLY A 34 -4.22 -5.38 -24.48
N VAL A 35 -4.99 -4.99 -23.47
CA VAL A 35 -5.53 -5.90 -22.45
C VAL A 35 -7.05 -5.97 -22.59
N PRO A 36 -7.67 -7.13 -22.39
CA PRO A 36 -9.12 -7.20 -22.33
C PRO A 36 -9.62 -6.40 -21.13
N TYR A 37 -10.74 -5.69 -21.31
CA TYR A 37 -11.42 -5.05 -20.20
C TYR A 37 -12.13 -6.10 -19.35
N LEU A 38 -12.14 -5.91 -18.03
CA LEU A 38 -12.96 -6.67 -17.13
C LEU A 38 -14.43 -6.38 -17.43
N THR A 39 -15.23 -7.43 -17.44
CA THR A 39 -16.68 -7.31 -17.55
C THR A 39 -17.32 -7.45 -16.19
N LEU A 40 -17.89 -6.35 -15.71
CA LEU A 40 -18.67 -6.28 -14.49
C LEU A 40 -20.06 -6.88 -14.73
N ASP A 41 -20.54 -7.65 -13.76
CA ASP A 41 -21.93 -8.08 -13.68
C ASP A 41 -22.79 -6.99 -12.98
N ARG A 42 -22.34 -6.53 -11.80
CA ARG A 42 -22.94 -5.44 -11.00
C ARG A 42 -22.01 -5.01 -9.84
N PRO A 43 -22.14 -3.80 -9.28
CA PRO A 43 -21.45 -3.42 -8.04
C PRO A 43 -21.91 -4.28 -6.86
N CYS A 44 -21.02 -4.52 -5.89
CA CYS A 44 -21.45 -5.12 -4.64
C CYS A 44 -22.21 -4.11 -3.79
N THR A 45 -23.22 -4.57 -3.07
CA THR A 45 -23.97 -3.80 -2.08
C THR A 45 -24.11 -4.60 -0.80
N ILE A 46 -24.63 -3.97 0.26
CA ILE A 46 -24.92 -4.67 1.51
C ILE A 46 -25.95 -5.77 1.20
N ASP A 47 -25.72 -6.96 1.75
CA ASP A 47 -26.50 -8.17 1.51
C ASP A 47 -26.38 -8.73 0.08
N ASP A 48 -25.61 -8.08 -0.81
CA ASP A 48 -25.21 -8.60 -2.12
C ASP A 48 -23.70 -8.41 -2.36
N GLY A 49 -22.92 -9.33 -1.79
CA GLY A 49 -21.46 -9.35 -1.90
C GLY A 49 -20.72 -8.62 -0.79
N ILE A 50 -21.38 -7.71 -0.05
CA ILE A 50 -20.84 -7.04 1.15
C ILE A 50 -21.63 -7.46 2.39
N ILE A 51 -20.90 -7.91 3.41
CA ILE A 51 -21.48 -8.30 4.70
C ILE A 51 -21.43 -7.10 5.65
N ARG A 52 -22.57 -6.79 6.28
CA ARG A 52 -22.62 -5.88 7.42
C ARG A 52 -22.64 -6.70 8.71
N LEU A 53 -21.61 -6.56 9.54
CA LEU A 53 -21.53 -7.30 10.81
C LEU A 53 -22.39 -6.65 11.89
N SER A 54 -23.22 -7.46 12.55
CA SER A 54 -23.94 -7.01 13.74
C SER A 54 -22.97 -6.70 14.89
N PRO A 55 -23.36 -5.85 15.86
CA PRO A 55 -22.54 -5.62 17.06
C PRO A 55 -22.17 -6.91 17.81
N ASP A 56 -23.03 -7.92 17.78
CA ASP A 56 -22.84 -9.21 18.45
C ASP A 56 -21.82 -10.06 17.70
N THR A 57 -21.98 -10.16 16.37
CA THR A 57 -21.02 -10.84 15.50
C THR A 57 -19.63 -10.21 15.58
N ILE A 58 -19.54 -8.88 15.70
CA ILE A 58 -18.26 -8.20 15.92
C ILE A 58 -17.61 -8.65 17.23
N ARG A 59 -18.36 -8.70 18.34
CA ARG A 59 -17.84 -9.16 19.64
C ARG A 59 -17.38 -10.62 19.58
N GLU A 60 -18.16 -11.48 18.94
CA GLU A 60 -17.80 -12.89 18.75
C GLU A 60 -16.54 -13.08 17.92
N CYS A 61 -16.42 -12.34 16.80
CA CYS A 61 -15.24 -12.37 15.96
C CYS A 61 -14.00 -11.88 16.72
N ILE A 62 -14.11 -10.77 17.45
CA ILE A 62 -13.01 -10.25 18.27
C ILE A 62 -12.60 -11.28 19.32
N ALA A 63 -13.55 -11.84 20.07
CA ALA A 63 -13.27 -12.84 21.10
C ALA A 63 -12.60 -14.11 20.52
N ARG A 64 -13.05 -14.56 19.34
CA ARG A 64 -12.41 -15.66 18.62
C ARG A 64 -10.98 -15.30 18.23
N TYR A 65 -10.78 -14.12 17.66
CA TYR A 65 -9.45 -13.66 17.26
C TYR A 65 -8.50 -13.58 18.45
N GLU A 66 -8.90 -12.94 19.55
CA GLU A 66 -8.06 -12.77 20.74
C GLU A 66 -7.71 -14.11 21.40
N ARG A 67 -8.60 -15.11 21.32
CA ARG A 67 -8.32 -16.48 21.79
C ARG A 67 -7.31 -17.22 20.90
N GLU A 68 -7.39 -17.03 19.58
CA GLU A 68 -6.57 -17.78 18.62
C GLU A 68 -5.23 -17.11 18.33
N ALA A 69 -5.16 -15.78 18.34
CA ALA A 69 -4.00 -15.00 17.93
C ALA A 69 -2.69 -15.40 18.66
N PRO A 70 -2.67 -15.66 19.97
CA PRO A 70 -1.47 -16.11 20.68
C PRO A 70 -0.90 -17.45 20.19
N ARG A 71 -1.64 -18.21 19.37
CA ARG A 71 -1.23 -19.50 18.81
C ARG A 71 -0.82 -19.40 17.33
N ARG A 72 -0.99 -18.23 16.71
CA ARG A 72 -0.79 -18.03 15.27
C ARG A 72 0.46 -17.22 14.96
N ASP A 73 1.04 -17.49 13.81
CA ASP A 73 2.03 -16.61 13.21
C ASP A 73 1.31 -15.52 12.42
N ILE A 74 1.30 -14.31 12.99
CA ILE A 74 0.57 -13.16 12.48
C ILE A 74 1.56 -12.14 11.95
N THR A 75 1.36 -11.69 10.72
CA THR A 75 2.22 -10.70 10.06
C THR A 75 1.42 -9.50 9.60
N LYS A 76 1.89 -8.29 9.90
CA LYS A 76 1.42 -7.05 9.29
C LYS A 76 2.29 -6.72 8.08
N PHE A 77 1.74 -6.88 6.88
CA PHE A 77 2.40 -6.56 5.62
C PHE A 77 2.00 -5.14 5.16
N THR A 78 2.98 -4.27 4.95
CA THR A 78 2.75 -2.85 4.65
C THR A 78 3.54 -2.44 3.40
N PRO A 79 2.84 -2.17 2.28
CA PRO A 79 3.47 -1.54 1.12
C PRO A 79 3.96 -0.12 1.43
N ALA A 80 5.28 0.11 1.31
CA ALA A 80 5.92 1.36 1.72
C ALA A 80 6.99 1.89 0.74
N SER A 81 7.05 1.37 -0.48
CA SER A 81 8.08 1.68 -1.47
C SER A 81 7.86 3.00 -2.22
N GLY A 82 6.65 3.57 -2.14
CA GLY A 82 6.30 4.81 -2.84
C GLY A 82 6.97 6.05 -2.26
N ALA A 83 7.64 6.82 -3.12
CA ALA A 83 8.14 8.15 -2.77
C ALA A 83 6.99 9.13 -2.48
N ALA A 84 7.19 10.04 -1.53
CA ALA A 84 6.23 11.07 -1.18
C ALA A 84 6.22 12.26 -2.15
N THR A 85 6.89 12.18 -3.30
CA THR A 85 6.97 13.28 -4.28
C THR A 85 5.57 13.80 -4.66
N ARG A 86 4.58 12.91 -4.85
CA ARG A 86 3.19 13.32 -5.13
C ARG A 86 2.54 14.06 -3.95
N MET A 87 2.87 13.70 -2.71
CA MET A 87 2.36 14.35 -1.50
C MET A 87 2.79 15.82 -1.41
N PHE A 88 3.96 16.16 -1.95
CA PHE A 88 4.49 17.52 -1.98
C PHE A 88 4.44 18.17 -3.37
N GLN A 89 3.71 17.59 -4.34
CA GLN A 89 3.78 18.02 -5.75
C GLN A 89 3.43 19.50 -5.94
N ASP A 90 2.42 20.00 -5.23
CA ASP A 90 2.02 21.41 -5.30
C ASP A 90 3.10 22.33 -4.75
N LEU A 91 3.74 21.96 -3.63
CA LEU A 91 4.84 22.74 -3.05
C LEU A 91 6.08 22.72 -3.95
N ILE A 92 6.41 21.57 -4.56
CA ILE A 92 7.51 21.43 -5.53
C ILE A 92 7.24 22.28 -6.78
N ARG A 93 5.98 22.33 -7.24
CA ARG A 93 5.59 23.18 -8.37
C ARG A 93 5.79 24.65 -8.04
N MET A 94 5.36 25.07 -6.85
CA MET A 94 5.51 26.45 -6.41
C MET A 94 6.98 26.84 -6.23
N GLU A 95 7.82 25.98 -5.65
CA GLU A 95 9.26 26.25 -5.49
C GLU A 95 9.98 26.55 -6.82
N LYS A 96 9.49 25.98 -7.93
CA LYS A 96 10.05 26.15 -9.28
C LYS A 96 9.45 27.31 -10.07
N ASP A 97 8.44 27.99 -9.54
CA ASP A 97 7.81 29.11 -10.23
C ASP A 97 8.67 30.37 -10.03
N ASP A 98 9.23 30.93 -11.11
CA ASP A 98 10.14 32.09 -11.02
C ASP A 98 9.48 33.33 -10.38
N ALA A 99 8.14 33.39 -10.38
CA ALA A 99 7.37 34.46 -9.74
C ALA A 99 7.10 34.23 -8.24
N PHE A 100 7.66 33.17 -7.65
CA PHE A 100 7.50 32.83 -6.22
C PHE A 100 8.01 33.92 -5.26
N VAL A 101 8.91 34.79 -5.72
CA VAL A 101 9.51 35.88 -4.92
C VAL A 101 8.56 37.03 -4.58
N GLU A 102 7.35 37.06 -5.16
CA GLU A 102 6.35 38.12 -4.91
C GLU A 102 5.17 37.60 -4.06
N PRO A 103 5.14 37.86 -2.73
CA PRO A 103 4.10 37.35 -1.84
C PRO A 103 2.66 37.68 -2.24
N ASP A 104 2.43 38.91 -2.72
CA ASP A 104 1.11 39.37 -3.15
C ASP A 104 0.65 38.69 -4.44
N TRP A 105 1.59 38.21 -5.26
CA TRP A 105 1.29 37.49 -6.49
C TRP A 105 0.75 36.09 -6.20
N ILE A 106 1.35 35.38 -5.23
CA ILE A 106 0.89 34.05 -4.80
C ILE A 106 -0.54 34.14 -4.26
N GLN A 107 -0.81 35.12 -3.39
CA GLN A 107 -2.16 35.32 -2.85
C GLN A 107 -3.17 35.62 -3.96
N LYS A 108 -2.84 36.52 -4.90
CA LYS A 108 -3.71 36.83 -6.05
C LYS A 108 -3.98 35.60 -6.94
N LYS A 109 -2.99 34.73 -7.18
CA LYS A 109 -3.19 33.48 -7.93
C LYS A 109 -4.10 32.50 -7.17
N ALA A 110 -3.89 32.38 -5.86
CA ALA A 110 -4.74 31.56 -4.99
C ALA A 110 -6.20 32.06 -5.02
N ASP A 111 -6.42 33.36 -4.91
CA ASP A 111 -7.75 33.98 -4.97
C ASP A 111 -8.43 33.77 -6.34
N LYS A 112 -7.63 33.71 -7.42
CA LYS A 112 -8.08 33.39 -8.79
C LYS A 112 -8.32 31.89 -9.05
N GLY A 113 -8.10 31.03 -8.06
CA GLY A 113 -8.43 29.60 -8.17
C GLY A 113 -7.25 28.66 -8.44
N ASP A 114 -6.01 29.12 -8.50
CA ASP A 114 -4.85 28.25 -8.74
C ASP A 114 -4.63 27.29 -7.54
N ALA A 115 -4.73 25.98 -7.79
CA ALA A 115 -4.69 24.96 -6.75
C ALA A 115 -3.35 24.91 -6.00
N ALA A 116 -2.22 25.01 -6.71
CA ALA A 116 -0.90 24.93 -6.11
C ALA A 116 -0.60 26.17 -5.23
N SER A 117 -1.04 27.35 -5.67
CA SER A 117 -0.94 28.58 -4.88
C SER A 117 -1.81 28.53 -3.63
N LYS A 118 -3.06 28.04 -3.73
CA LYS A 118 -3.93 27.79 -2.57
C LYS A 118 -3.29 26.82 -1.59
N ALA A 119 -2.67 25.75 -2.10
CA ALA A 119 -2.02 24.75 -1.27
C ALA A 119 -0.84 25.35 -0.49
N LEU A 120 0.00 26.15 -1.14
CA LEU A 120 1.10 26.85 -0.50
C LEU A 120 0.63 27.85 0.58
N VAL A 121 -0.38 28.68 0.28
CA VAL A 121 -0.94 29.63 1.25
C VAL A 121 -1.45 28.89 2.48
N THR A 122 -2.20 27.81 2.28
CA THR A 122 -2.72 26.97 3.36
C THR A 122 -1.60 26.32 4.17
N PHE A 123 -0.59 25.78 3.49
CA PHE A 123 0.57 25.15 4.12
C PHE A 123 1.31 26.15 5.02
N MET A 124 1.65 27.33 4.51
CA MET A 124 2.40 28.35 5.27
C MET A 124 1.60 28.88 6.45
N ALA A 125 0.28 29.09 6.29
CA ALA A 125 -0.60 29.55 7.36
C ALA A 125 -0.77 28.54 8.51
N ASN A 126 -0.48 27.25 8.26
CA ASN A 126 -0.63 26.16 9.24
C ASN A 126 0.70 25.45 9.53
N LEU A 127 1.83 26.08 9.22
CA LEU A 127 3.15 25.44 9.30
C LEU A 127 3.46 24.86 10.69
N ASP A 128 2.97 25.51 11.75
CA ASP A 128 3.13 25.12 13.15
C ASP A 128 2.28 23.92 13.58
N LYS A 129 1.31 23.51 12.77
CA LYS A 129 0.45 22.36 13.07
C LYS A 129 1.08 21.03 12.66
N PHE A 130 2.05 21.04 11.75
CA PHE A 130 2.69 19.81 11.26
C PHE A 130 3.66 19.21 12.29
N ALA A 131 3.68 17.88 12.38
CA ALA A 131 4.59 17.13 13.28
C ALA A 131 6.08 17.37 13.00
N PHE A 132 6.44 17.82 11.80
CA PHE A 132 7.80 18.15 11.42
C PHE A 132 8.17 19.63 11.63
N TYR A 133 7.30 20.45 12.22
CA TYR A 133 7.59 21.87 12.47
C TYR A 133 8.85 22.06 13.34
N GLU A 134 8.99 21.27 14.39
CA GLU A 134 10.15 21.32 15.29
C GLU A 134 11.44 20.89 14.58
N ALA A 135 11.38 19.90 13.70
CA ALA A 135 12.52 19.51 12.88
C ALA A 135 12.99 20.67 11.99
N LEU A 136 12.06 21.40 11.36
CA LEU A 136 12.36 22.62 10.60
C LEU A 136 12.91 23.73 11.50
N SER A 137 12.44 23.80 12.75
CA SER A 137 12.88 24.77 13.76
C SER A 137 14.38 24.68 14.03
N VAL A 138 14.82 23.46 14.33
CA VAL A 138 16.21 23.17 14.70
C VAL A 138 17.13 23.43 13.52
N LEU A 139 16.75 22.98 12.31
CA LEU A 139 17.53 23.21 11.10
C LEU A 139 17.73 24.70 10.80
N SER A 140 16.69 25.53 10.99
CA SER A 140 16.82 26.99 10.82
C SER A 140 17.71 27.64 11.89
N ALA A 141 17.62 27.18 13.13
CA ALA A 141 18.39 27.74 14.24
C ALA A 141 19.90 27.50 14.09
N HIS A 142 20.32 26.35 13.53
CA HIS A 142 21.72 26.06 13.22
C HIS A 142 22.37 27.06 12.25
N GLU A 143 21.56 27.76 11.44
CA GLU A 143 22.02 28.82 10.52
C GLU A 143 21.81 30.24 11.08
N GLY A 144 21.54 30.39 12.38
CA GLY A 144 21.43 31.69 13.05
C GLY A 144 20.14 32.46 12.78
N ILE A 145 19.08 31.79 12.30
CA ILE A 145 17.80 32.44 12.00
C ILE A 145 16.69 31.87 12.91
N PRO A 146 16.11 32.69 13.80
CA PRO A 146 14.98 32.27 14.60
C PRO A 146 13.72 32.10 13.74
N LEU A 147 12.99 31.02 13.97
CA LEU A 147 11.72 30.69 13.30
C LEU A 147 10.65 31.79 13.35
N SER A 148 10.67 32.64 14.37
CA SER A 148 9.74 33.77 14.47
C SER A 148 9.83 34.71 13.27
N ARG A 149 10.95 34.69 12.52
CA ARG A 149 11.14 35.39 11.24
C ARG A 149 10.79 34.55 10.01
N LEU A 150 10.67 33.23 10.12
CA LEU A 150 10.31 32.34 9.01
C LEU A 150 8.81 32.35 8.68
N ARG A 151 7.95 32.90 9.56
CA ARG A 151 6.54 33.18 9.25
C ARG A 151 6.36 34.42 8.37
N ASP A 152 7.41 35.21 8.13
CA ASP A 152 7.35 36.28 7.15
C ASP A 152 7.25 35.70 5.74
N ARG A 153 6.34 36.24 4.93
CA ARG A 153 6.03 35.75 3.59
C ARG A 153 7.23 35.78 2.64
N SER A 154 8.24 36.59 2.96
CA SER A 154 9.52 36.69 2.26
C SER A 154 10.43 35.44 2.41
N HIS A 155 10.18 34.56 3.39
CA HIS A 155 11.03 33.41 3.71
C HIS A 155 10.48 32.05 3.25
N HIS A 156 9.34 32.03 2.55
CA HIS A 156 8.68 30.83 2.07
C HIS A 156 9.61 29.90 1.26
N LEU A 157 10.50 30.46 0.43
CA LEU A 157 11.39 29.67 -0.44
C LEU A 157 12.38 28.86 0.39
N ARG A 158 12.85 29.44 1.49
CA ARG A 158 13.81 28.79 2.38
C ARG A 158 13.16 27.63 3.14
N ILE A 159 11.92 27.81 3.60
CA ILE A 159 11.15 26.72 4.23
C ILE A 159 10.95 25.58 3.25
N LEU A 160 10.54 25.88 2.01
CA LEU A 160 10.39 24.85 0.97
C LEU A 160 11.72 24.15 0.70
N ARG A 161 12.84 24.88 0.67
CA ARG A 161 14.16 24.28 0.47
C ARG A 161 14.56 23.32 1.59
N TYR A 162 14.37 23.70 2.86
CA TYR A 162 14.65 22.80 3.98
C TYR A 162 13.70 21.61 4.02
N LEU A 163 12.42 21.80 3.67
CA LEU A 163 11.45 20.71 3.65
C LEU A 163 11.76 19.71 2.54
N LEU A 164 12.01 20.19 1.32
CA LEU A 164 11.98 19.38 0.11
C LEU A 164 13.35 18.80 -0.26
N HIS A 165 14.46 19.45 0.09
CA HIS A 165 15.80 19.11 -0.43
C HIS A 165 16.76 18.57 0.63
N PRO A 166 17.90 17.97 0.21
CA PRO A 166 18.91 17.39 1.12
C PRO A 166 19.52 18.35 2.14
N VAL A 167 19.42 19.66 1.92
CA VAL A 167 19.87 20.68 2.88
C VAL A 167 19.04 20.69 4.19
N GLY A 168 17.86 20.05 4.19
CA GLY A 168 17.07 19.85 5.39
C GLY A 168 16.47 18.45 5.47
N LEU A 169 15.15 18.34 5.57
CA LEU A 169 14.40 17.10 5.75
C LEU A 169 14.36 16.22 4.49
N ASN A 170 14.54 16.79 3.30
CA ASN A 170 14.59 16.06 2.03
C ASN A 170 13.31 15.26 1.71
N TYR A 171 12.13 15.74 2.12
CA TYR A 171 10.87 15.00 2.02
C TYR A 171 10.40 14.74 0.59
N SER A 172 10.83 15.54 -0.39
CA SER A 172 10.48 15.30 -1.80
C SER A 172 11.01 13.95 -2.32
N ARG A 173 12.08 13.43 -1.71
CA ARG A 173 12.76 12.18 -2.05
C ARG A 173 12.58 11.08 -1.02
N ARG A 174 11.88 11.32 0.11
CA ARG A 174 11.63 10.27 1.12
C ARG A 174 10.37 9.47 0.78
N PRO A 175 10.31 8.18 1.16
CA PRO A 175 9.07 7.44 1.17
C PRO A 175 8.17 7.95 2.29
N LYS A 176 6.85 7.83 2.13
CA LYS A 176 5.87 8.31 3.14
C LYS A 176 6.11 7.73 4.53
N GLY A 177 6.59 6.48 4.60
CA GLY A 177 6.94 5.81 5.85
C GLY A 177 7.96 6.57 6.70
N LEU A 178 8.81 7.42 6.11
CA LEU A 178 9.85 8.19 6.81
C LEU A 178 9.49 9.67 7.02
N ILE A 179 8.22 10.03 6.84
CA ILE A 179 7.71 11.39 7.07
C ILE A 179 6.98 11.42 8.41
N LEU A 180 7.27 12.45 9.21
CA LEU A 180 6.54 12.73 10.45
C LEU A 180 5.09 13.08 10.15
N PHE A 181 4.16 12.25 10.61
CA PHE A 181 2.73 12.41 10.39
C PHE A 181 2.05 13.03 11.60
N HIS A 182 2.34 12.52 12.80
CA HIS A 182 1.57 12.87 13.99
C HIS A 182 2.46 13.34 15.13
N HIS A 183 1.89 14.23 15.94
CA HIS A 183 2.41 14.53 17.27
C HIS A 183 2.07 13.40 18.23
N ALA A 184 3.01 13.04 19.09
CA ALA A 184 2.77 12.11 20.19
C ALA A 184 3.47 12.61 21.46
N PRO A 185 3.03 12.16 22.66
CA PRO A 185 3.63 12.59 23.92
C PRO A 185 5.14 12.33 24.02
N GLU A 186 5.63 11.27 23.37
CA GLU A 186 7.05 10.92 23.32
C GLU A 186 7.83 11.62 22.17
N GLY A 187 7.18 12.49 21.41
CA GLY A 187 7.71 13.13 20.22
C GLY A 187 7.00 12.76 18.94
N PRO A 188 7.26 13.50 17.86
CA PRO A 188 6.56 13.28 16.60
C PRO A 188 6.92 11.90 16.05
N ARG A 189 5.93 11.26 15.42
CA ARG A 189 6.04 9.91 14.87
C ARG A 189 5.95 9.96 13.35
N THR A 190 6.78 9.16 12.72
CA THR A 190 6.64 8.85 11.30
C THR A 190 5.46 7.92 11.04
N ALA A 191 4.99 7.87 9.79
CA ALA A 191 4.01 6.87 9.39
C ALA A 191 4.47 5.43 9.67
N PHE A 192 5.77 5.13 9.53
CA PHE A 192 6.35 3.84 9.91
C PHE A 192 6.20 3.53 11.40
N GLU A 193 6.52 4.49 12.27
CA GLU A 193 6.35 4.35 13.72
C GLU A 193 4.90 4.08 14.10
N GLU A 194 3.94 4.73 13.44
CA GLU A 194 2.51 4.45 13.68
C GLU A 194 2.11 3.02 13.30
N HIS A 195 2.75 2.44 12.28
CA HIS A 195 2.53 1.03 11.95
C HIS A 195 3.03 0.08 13.03
N LEU A 196 4.12 0.42 13.76
CA LEU A 196 4.60 -0.35 14.91
C LEU A 196 3.56 -0.34 16.05
N VAL A 197 3.02 0.83 16.36
CA VAL A 197 2.01 0.99 17.42
C VAL A 197 0.74 0.22 17.08
N GLU A 198 0.23 0.36 15.85
CA GLU A 198 -0.92 -0.43 15.40
C GLU A 198 -0.68 -1.95 15.47
N ALA A 199 0.53 -2.41 15.12
CA ALA A 199 0.85 -3.83 15.16
C ALA A 199 0.78 -4.42 16.58
N ALA A 200 1.12 -3.64 17.60
CA ALA A 200 0.95 -4.05 18.99
C ALA A 200 -0.53 -4.27 19.38
N HIS A 201 -1.46 -3.53 18.76
CA HIS A 201 -2.88 -3.60 19.09
C HIS A 201 -3.61 -4.79 18.47
N TYR A 202 -3.24 -5.19 17.24
CA TYR A 202 -3.96 -6.26 16.54
C TYR A 202 -3.07 -7.29 15.84
N ALA A 203 -1.75 -7.17 15.80
CA ALA A 203 -0.86 -8.13 15.13
C ALA A 203 0.10 -8.84 16.10
N ARG A 204 -0.19 -8.81 17.40
CA ARG A 204 0.52 -9.58 18.44
C ARG A 204 0.13 -11.05 18.33
N GLY A 205 1.06 -11.87 17.83
CA GLY A 205 0.86 -13.30 17.64
C GLY A 205 1.55 -14.16 18.69
N ARG A 206 1.98 -15.36 18.27
CA ARG A 206 2.74 -16.32 19.08
C ARG A 206 3.94 -15.68 19.78
N SER A 207 4.11 -16.02 21.07
CA SER A 207 5.22 -15.56 21.91
C SER A 207 5.32 -14.04 22.07
N ASP A 208 4.17 -13.35 21.97
CA ASP A 208 4.04 -11.89 22.05
C ASP A 208 4.87 -11.14 21.01
N ILE A 209 5.10 -11.78 19.86
CA ILE A 209 5.84 -11.23 18.74
C ILE A 209 4.86 -10.55 17.78
N CYS A 210 5.09 -9.27 17.51
CA CYS A 210 4.48 -8.53 16.42
C CYS A 210 5.40 -8.64 15.20
N ARG A 211 5.02 -9.46 14.21
CA ARG A 211 5.77 -9.57 12.97
C ARG A 211 5.31 -8.51 12.00
N LEU A 212 6.24 -7.73 11.48
CA LEU A 212 5.97 -6.73 10.46
C LEU A 212 6.83 -6.98 9.23
N HIS A 213 6.24 -6.73 8.07
CA HIS A 213 6.93 -6.84 6.80
C HIS A 213 6.65 -5.62 5.96
N PHE A 214 7.69 -4.84 5.63
CA PHE A 214 7.55 -3.66 4.79
C PHE A 214 8.18 -3.90 3.43
N THR A 215 7.48 -3.49 2.37
CA THR A 215 8.08 -3.44 1.04
C THR A 215 8.60 -2.04 0.79
N VAL A 216 9.92 -1.90 0.64
CA VAL A 216 10.62 -0.60 0.55
C VAL A 216 11.53 -0.60 -0.67
N SER A 217 11.90 0.58 -1.18
CA SER A 217 12.93 0.66 -2.22
C SER A 217 14.31 0.36 -1.63
N MET A 218 15.22 -0.16 -2.46
CA MET A 218 16.60 -0.47 -2.03
C MET A 218 17.30 0.77 -1.46
N ASP A 219 17.13 1.93 -2.10
CA ASP A 219 17.74 3.21 -1.69
C ASP A 219 17.26 3.75 -0.33
N HIS A 220 16.11 3.27 0.15
CA HIS A 220 15.51 3.73 1.41
C HIS A 220 15.56 2.71 2.53
N GLN A 221 15.82 1.42 2.24
CA GLN A 221 15.87 0.38 3.25
C GLN A 221 16.83 0.70 4.42
N PRO A 222 18.09 1.16 4.19
CA PRO A 222 18.99 1.48 5.30
C PRO A 222 18.44 2.57 6.25
N ARG A 223 17.62 3.48 5.74
CA ARG A 223 17.00 4.53 6.56
C ARG A 223 15.87 4.00 7.44
N PHE A 224 15.08 3.05 6.94
CA PHE A 224 14.08 2.36 7.75
C PHE A 224 14.73 1.50 8.84
N GLU A 225 15.80 0.80 8.51
CA GLU A 225 16.57 0.01 9.48
C GLU A 225 17.17 0.89 10.58
N ALA A 226 17.78 2.03 10.20
CA ALA A 226 18.31 3.00 11.14
C ALA A 226 17.23 3.55 12.07
N LEU A 227 16.07 3.95 11.52
CA LEU A 227 14.93 4.43 12.30
C LEU A 227 14.42 3.34 13.25
N PHE A 228 14.20 2.13 12.76
CA PHE A 228 13.73 1.02 13.59
C PHE A 228 14.70 0.72 14.74
N ASN A 229 16.00 0.60 14.47
CA ASN A 229 17.00 0.34 15.50
C ASN A 229 17.02 1.43 16.58
N HIS A 230 16.79 2.68 16.20
CA HIS A 230 16.70 3.79 17.14
C HIS A 230 15.46 3.71 18.05
N VAL A 231 14.29 3.38 17.48
CA VAL A 231 13.01 3.49 18.22
C VAL A 231 12.56 2.17 18.86
N ARG A 232 13.10 1.03 18.42
CA ARG A 232 12.63 -0.31 18.77
C ARG A 232 12.48 -0.51 20.28
N GLN A 233 13.55 -0.29 21.04
CA GLN A 233 13.55 -0.57 22.48
C GLN A 233 12.50 0.25 23.23
N GLY A 234 12.33 1.52 22.85
CA GLY A 234 11.32 2.41 23.43
C GLY A 234 9.90 1.89 23.19
N TYR A 235 9.58 1.49 21.96
CA TYR A 235 8.27 0.93 21.63
C TYR A 235 8.04 -0.46 22.24
N GLU A 236 9.02 -1.37 22.20
CA GLU A 236 8.90 -2.72 22.79
C GLU A 236 8.61 -2.64 24.29
N SER A 237 9.34 -1.79 25.02
CA SER A 237 9.12 -1.55 26.45
C SER A 237 7.74 -0.96 26.73
N ARG A 238 7.38 0.12 26.03
CA ARG A 238 6.11 0.84 26.25
C ARG A 238 4.87 -0.01 25.90
N LEU A 239 4.95 -0.79 24.83
CA LEU A 239 3.82 -1.56 24.31
C LEU A 239 3.78 -3.00 24.85
N GLY A 240 4.82 -3.45 25.55
CA GLY A 240 4.89 -4.80 26.12
C GLY A 240 4.86 -5.90 25.05
N VAL A 241 5.58 -5.69 23.94
CA VAL A 241 5.68 -6.61 22.79
C VAL A 241 7.12 -6.72 22.31
N ARG A 242 7.40 -7.72 21.47
CA ARG A 242 8.64 -7.79 20.70
C ARG A 242 8.34 -7.60 19.22
N PHE A 243 9.16 -6.82 18.53
CA PHE A 243 9.04 -6.65 17.08
C PHE A 243 9.99 -7.59 16.34
N ASP A 244 9.44 -8.28 15.36
CA ASP A 244 10.17 -9.05 14.35
C ASP A 244 9.91 -8.40 12.99
N LEU A 245 10.85 -7.54 12.59
CA LEU A 245 10.69 -6.66 11.43
C LEU A 245 11.52 -7.16 10.26
N HIS A 246 10.86 -7.35 9.13
CA HIS A 246 11.48 -7.71 7.85
C HIS A 246 11.23 -6.64 6.81
N PHE A 247 12.26 -6.39 6.00
CA PHE A 247 12.17 -5.58 4.80
C PHE A 247 12.31 -6.46 3.58
N SER A 248 11.63 -6.06 2.51
CA SER A 248 11.88 -6.63 1.20
C SER A 248 11.76 -5.55 0.13
N ASN A 249 12.43 -5.78 -0.99
CA ASN A 249 12.30 -4.92 -2.14
C ASN A 249 11.51 -5.66 -3.23
N GLN A 250 10.97 -4.89 -4.16
CA GLN A 250 10.47 -5.45 -5.41
C GLN A 250 11.68 -5.95 -6.22
N LYS A 251 11.60 -7.18 -6.73
CA LYS A 251 12.68 -7.74 -7.56
C LYS A 251 12.73 -7.05 -8.91
N SER A 252 13.94 -6.78 -9.41
CA SER A 252 14.15 -6.32 -10.79
C SER A 252 13.60 -7.30 -11.84
N SER A 253 13.47 -8.58 -11.51
CA SER A 253 12.86 -9.59 -12.39
C SER A 253 11.35 -9.41 -12.57
N THR A 254 10.74 -8.51 -11.82
CA THR A 254 9.34 -8.09 -12.00
C THR A 254 9.23 -6.77 -12.75
N ASP A 255 10.34 -6.18 -13.19
CA ASP A 255 10.31 -5.00 -14.02
C ASP A 255 9.65 -5.34 -15.37
N THR A 256 8.98 -4.34 -15.91
CA THR A 256 8.28 -4.42 -17.19
C THR A 256 8.93 -3.51 -18.21
N LEU A 257 8.81 -3.91 -19.48
CA LEU A 257 9.16 -3.09 -20.61
C LEU A 257 8.10 -2.03 -20.89
N ALA A 258 8.48 -1.05 -21.69
CA ALA A 258 7.59 -0.01 -22.20
C ALA A 258 7.60 0.00 -23.74
N LEU A 259 6.52 0.48 -24.35
CA LEU A 259 6.47 0.78 -25.79
C LEU A 259 6.47 2.28 -26.04
N ASP A 260 7.10 2.68 -27.14
CA ASP A 260 6.84 3.98 -27.75
C ASP A 260 5.47 4.01 -28.47
N LEU A 261 5.07 5.18 -28.95
CA LEU A 261 3.81 5.35 -29.69
C LEU A 261 3.82 4.64 -31.07
N SER A 262 4.99 4.27 -31.59
CA SER A 262 5.14 3.50 -32.82
C SER A 262 5.03 1.99 -32.60
N GLY A 263 4.87 1.53 -31.36
CA GLY A 263 4.72 0.12 -31.01
C GLY A 263 6.05 -0.66 -30.89
N ASN A 264 7.19 0.03 -30.81
CA ASN A 264 8.51 -0.56 -30.60
C ASN A 264 8.95 -0.47 -29.13
N PRO A 265 9.88 -1.32 -28.66
CA PRO A 265 10.44 -1.20 -27.32
C PRO A 265 10.99 0.21 -27.08
N PHE A 266 10.54 0.86 -26.00
CA PHE A 266 10.97 2.20 -25.68
C PHE A 266 12.45 2.20 -25.30
N ARG A 267 13.24 3.00 -26.02
CA ARG A 267 14.68 3.18 -25.79
C ARG A 267 15.00 4.53 -25.18
N GLN A 268 15.92 4.53 -24.21
CA GLN A 268 16.51 5.74 -23.65
C GLN A 268 17.43 6.43 -24.68
N ASP A 269 17.92 7.62 -24.35
CA ASP A 269 18.75 8.42 -25.26
C ASP A 269 20.09 7.75 -25.58
N ASP A 270 20.58 6.88 -24.68
CA ASP A 270 21.77 6.04 -24.87
C ASP A 270 21.50 4.75 -25.67
N GLY A 271 20.27 4.55 -26.15
CA GLY A 271 19.84 3.36 -26.89
C GLY A 271 19.44 2.15 -26.02
N SER A 272 19.62 2.20 -24.70
CA SER A 272 19.23 1.12 -23.78
C SER A 272 17.72 0.98 -23.63
N LEU A 273 17.24 -0.22 -23.29
CA LEU A 273 15.83 -0.45 -22.96
C LEU A 273 15.42 0.27 -21.67
N LEU A 274 14.23 0.87 -21.67
CA LEU A 274 13.62 1.39 -20.46
C LEU A 274 12.89 0.28 -19.70
N PHE A 275 13.36 0.00 -18.48
CA PHE A 275 12.69 -0.86 -17.51
C PHE A 275 11.91 -0.03 -16.49
N ARG A 276 10.73 -0.51 -16.13
CA ARG A 276 9.86 0.14 -15.14
C ARG A 276 9.45 -0.85 -14.05
N PRO A 277 9.26 -0.41 -12.80
CA PRO A 277 8.69 -1.26 -11.77
C PRO A 277 7.28 -1.73 -12.19
N GLY A 278 7.02 -3.02 -12.13
CA GLY A 278 5.75 -3.64 -12.57
C GLY A 278 4.54 -3.43 -11.65
N GLY A 279 4.49 -2.34 -10.88
CA GLY A 279 3.37 -2.00 -10.00
C GLY A 279 3.23 -2.88 -8.74
N HIS A 280 2.14 -2.69 -8.00
CA HIS A 280 1.89 -3.43 -6.75
C HIS A 280 1.71 -4.94 -6.96
N GLY A 281 1.39 -5.39 -8.18
CA GLY A 281 1.29 -6.82 -8.53
C GLY A 281 2.56 -7.60 -8.28
N ALA A 282 3.71 -6.92 -8.37
CA ALA A 282 5.01 -7.51 -8.06
C ALA A 282 5.18 -7.91 -6.58
N LEU A 283 4.30 -7.45 -5.69
CA LEU A 283 4.32 -7.80 -4.27
C LEU A 283 3.78 -9.21 -3.97
N LEU A 284 3.19 -9.89 -4.96
CA LEU A 284 2.67 -11.24 -4.74
C LEU A 284 3.77 -12.23 -4.35
N ASP A 285 4.96 -12.13 -4.95
CA ASP A 285 6.12 -12.96 -4.56
C ASP A 285 6.57 -12.65 -3.13
N ASN A 286 6.59 -11.36 -2.74
CA ASN A 286 6.88 -10.96 -1.36
C ASN A 286 5.88 -11.58 -0.38
N LEU A 287 4.58 -11.59 -0.74
CA LEU A 287 3.52 -12.20 0.05
C LEU A 287 3.62 -13.73 0.09
N ASN A 288 3.93 -14.39 -1.03
CA ASN A 288 4.06 -15.85 -1.16
C ASN A 288 5.19 -16.41 -0.28
N ARG A 289 6.21 -15.59 -0.02
CA ARG A 289 7.33 -15.91 0.88
C ARG A 289 6.95 -15.79 2.35
N LEU A 290 5.89 -15.05 2.69
CA LEU A 290 5.40 -14.98 4.05
C LEU A 290 4.79 -16.31 4.44
N LYS A 291 5.39 -16.98 5.44
CA LYS A 291 4.88 -18.24 5.98
C LYS A 291 3.89 -18.00 7.14
N GLY A 292 3.15 -16.89 7.11
CA GLY A 292 2.21 -16.51 8.16
C GLY A 292 0.89 -17.30 8.08
N ASP A 293 0.24 -17.49 9.23
CA ASP A 293 -1.12 -18.05 9.31
C ASP A 293 -2.17 -16.99 8.96
N ILE A 294 -1.95 -15.76 9.44
CA ILE A 294 -2.79 -14.59 9.21
C ILE A 294 -1.91 -13.43 8.75
N VAL A 295 -2.29 -12.79 7.65
CA VAL A 295 -1.58 -11.59 7.16
C VAL A 295 -2.54 -10.41 7.07
N PHE A 296 -2.21 -9.33 7.77
CA PHE A 296 -2.88 -8.04 7.61
C PHE A 296 -2.19 -7.22 6.52
N ILE A 297 -2.94 -6.69 5.57
CA ILE A 297 -2.44 -5.70 4.61
C ILE A 297 -3.08 -4.34 4.93
N LYS A 298 -2.25 -3.30 4.95
CA LYS A 298 -2.65 -1.89 5.07
C LYS A 298 -1.60 -1.02 4.39
N ASN A 299 -2.01 0.03 3.67
CA ASN A 299 -1.09 0.99 3.08
C ASN A 299 -0.36 1.81 4.14
N ILE A 300 0.89 2.20 3.86
CA ILE A 300 1.75 2.97 4.77
C ILE A 300 1.16 4.34 5.16
N ASP A 301 0.30 4.91 4.32
CA ASP A 301 -0.23 6.28 4.49
C ASP A 301 -1.59 6.34 5.18
N ASN A 302 -2.22 5.19 5.45
CA ASN A 302 -3.48 5.11 6.17
C ASN A 302 -3.21 4.79 7.64
N VAL A 303 -2.88 5.80 8.44
CA VAL A 303 -2.65 5.69 9.89
C VAL A 303 -3.17 6.94 10.59
N VAL A 304 -3.58 6.77 11.85
CA VAL A 304 -4.15 7.84 12.68
C VAL A 304 -3.45 7.93 14.04
N PRO A 305 -3.51 9.07 14.75
CA PRO A 305 -2.99 9.21 16.10
C PRO A 305 -3.66 8.27 17.12
N ASP A 306 -3.02 8.02 18.26
CA ASP A 306 -3.46 7.05 19.27
C ASP A 306 -4.94 7.15 19.69
N PRO A 307 -5.51 8.34 19.96
CA PRO A 307 -6.93 8.47 20.32
C PRO A 307 -7.92 7.97 19.25
N LEU A 308 -7.50 7.96 17.98
CA LEU A 308 -8.33 7.59 16.83
C LEU A 308 -8.09 6.16 16.35
N LYS A 309 -7.13 5.42 16.93
CA LYS A 309 -6.86 4.01 16.60
C LYS A 309 -7.93 2.98 17.04
N PRO A 310 -8.77 3.19 18.08
CA PRO A 310 -9.68 2.15 18.56
C PRO A 310 -10.64 1.56 17.51
N PRO A 311 -11.29 2.35 16.62
CA PRO A 311 -12.14 1.82 15.57
C PRO A 311 -11.40 0.88 14.61
N THR A 312 -10.22 1.31 14.12
CA THR A 312 -9.35 0.47 13.27
C THR A 312 -8.99 -0.83 13.98
N THR A 313 -8.59 -0.75 15.25
CA THR A 313 -8.23 -1.95 16.03
C THR A 313 -9.41 -2.90 16.18
N ARG A 314 -10.59 -2.38 16.52
CA ARG A 314 -11.82 -3.16 16.69
C ARG A 314 -12.17 -3.92 15.41
N PHE A 315 -12.18 -3.23 14.27
CA PHE A 315 -12.55 -3.86 13.00
C PHE A 315 -11.46 -4.79 12.47
N LYS A 316 -10.16 -4.48 12.63
CA LYS A 316 -9.07 -5.42 12.27
C LYS A 316 -9.22 -6.76 13.00
N LYS A 317 -9.50 -6.73 14.30
CA LYS A 317 -9.76 -7.94 15.09
C LYS A 317 -11.04 -8.66 14.64
N ALA A 318 -12.10 -7.92 14.31
CA ALA A 318 -13.34 -8.50 13.81
C ALA A 318 -13.15 -9.20 12.45
N LEU A 319 -12.48 -8.56 11.48
CA LEU A 319 -12.18 -9.15 10.18
C LEU A 319 -11.32 -10.41 10.31
N ALA A 320 -10.33 -10.41 11.21
CA ALA A 320 -9.50 -11.58 11.48
C ALA A 320 -10.28 -12.70 12.19
N GLY A 321 -11.21 -12.36 13.09
CA GLY A 321 -12.13 -13.31 13.69
C GLY A 321 -13.03 -13.99 12.67
N LEU A 322 -13.60 -13.21 11.74
CA LEU A 322 -14.41 -13.72 10.65
C LEU A 322 -13.58 -14.63 9.73
N LEU A 323 -12.36 -14.21 9.35
CA LEU A 323 -11.43 -15.03 8.58
C LEU A 323 -11.22 -16.40 9.25
N LEU A 324 -10.94 -16.40 10.56
CA LEU A 324 -10.72 -17.63 11.33
C LEU A 324 -11.96 -18.52 11.43
N THR A 325 -13.16 -17.94 11.44
CA THR A 325 -14.42 -18.69 11.41
C THR A 325 -14.59 -19.37 10.06
N LEU A 326 -14.61 -18.58 8.99
CA LEU A 326 -14.80 -19.06 7.63
C LEU A 326 -13.74 -20.09 7.24
N GLN A 327 -12.46 -19.84 7.57
CA GLN A 327 -11.38 -20.77 7.27
C GLN A 327 -11.56 -22.11 8.00
N ALA A 328 -11.98 -22.09 9.27
CA ALA A 328 -12.22 -23.32 10.02
C ALA A 328 -13.35 -24.16 9.42
N ASP A 329 -14.43 -23.51 8.99
CA ASP A 329 -15.56 -24.20 8.34
C ASP A 329 -15.19 -24.71 6.95
N THR A 330 -14.47 -23.93 6.15
CA THR A 330 -13.89 -24.38 4.88
C THR A 330 -13.00 -25.61 5.07
N PHE A 331 -12.13 -25.61 6.09
CA PHE A 331 -11.26 -26.74 6.37
C PHE A 331 -12.03 -27.97 6.85
N ARG A 332 -13.09 -27.78 7.64
CA ARG A 332 -13.99 -28.88 8.03
C ARG A 332 -14.61 -29.53 6.79
N TRP A 333 -15.15 -28.73 5.87
CA TRP A 333 -15.73 -29.24 4.62
C TRP A 333 -14.70 -29.95 3.76
N LEU A 334 -13.51 -29.37 3.55
CA LEU A 334 -12.44 -30.01 2.76
C LEU A 334 -12.01 -31.36 3.35
N LYS A 335 -11.96 -31.51 4.67
CA LYS A 335 -11.66 -32.78 5.34
C LYS A 335 -12.77 -33.81 5.10
N LEU A 336 -14.04 -33.43 5.26
CA LEU A 336 -15.18 -34.30 4.98
C LEU A 336 -15.19 -34.73 3.51
N LEU A 337 -14.94 -33.79 2.60
CA LEU A 337 -14.84 -34.00 1.16
C LEU A 337 -13.54 -34.68 0.71
N SER A 338 -12.60 -35.02 1.60
CA SER A 338 -11.42 -35.82 1.26
C SER A 338 -11.65 -37.33 1.40
N VAL A 339 -12.74 -37.77 2.05
CA VAL A 339 -13.06 -39.20 2.25
C VAL A 339 -14.40 -39.58 1.63
N PRO A 340 -14.57 -40.78 1.05
CA PRO A 340 -15.84 -41.20 0.47
C PRO A 340 -17.02 -40.97 1.44
N GLY A 341 -18.11 -40.41 0.93
CA GLY A 341 -19.26 -40.02 1.73
C GLY A 341 -20.54 -39.98 0.90
N PRO A 342 -21.70 -39.75 1.54
CA PRO A 342 -22.98 -39.69 0.84
C PRO A 342 -23.00 -38.56 -0.21
N PRO A 343 -23.74 -38.73 -1.32
CA PRO A 343 -23.86 -37.71 -2.37
C PRO A 343 -24.31 -36.33 -1.85
N THR A 344 -25.12 -36.29 -0.79
CA THR A 344 -25.65 -35.05 -0.17
C THR A 344 -24.56 -34.17 0.44
N MET A 345 -23.40 -34.74 0.80
CA MET A 345 -22.30 -33.98 1.41
C MET A 345 -21.77 -32.87 0.49
N ALA A 346 -21.74 -33.11 -0.82
CA ALA A 346 -21.33 -32.07 -1.77
C ALA A 346 -22.35 -30.93 -1.84
N ASP A 347 -23.64 -31.25 -1.71
CA ASP A 347 -24.73 -30.27 -1.73
C ASP A 347 -24.71 -29.38 -0.49
N GLU A 348 -24.51 -29.96 0.70
CA GLU A 348 -24.35 -29.20 1.95
C GLU A 348 -23.11 -28.29 1.92
N ALA A 349 -22.00 -28.77 1.34
CA ALA A 349 -20.80 -27.96 1.17
C ALA A 349 -21.00 -26.80 0.17
N MET A 350 -21.78 -27.04 -0.90
CA MET A 350 -22.17 -25.99 -1.85
C MET A 350 -23.09 -24.95 -1.20
N GLU A 351 -24.01 -25.36 -0.32
CA GLU A 351 -24.85 -24.44 0.45
C GLU A 351 -24.01 -23.55 1.38
N PHE A 352 -23.02 -24.12 2.08
CA PHE A 352 -22.04 -23.35 2.85
C PHE A 352 -21.26 -22.36 1.97
N ALA A 353 -20.75 -22.82 0.83
CA ALA A 353 -19.99 -21.97 -0.08
C ALA A 353 -20.82 -20.80 -0.61
N GLN A 354 -22.10 -21.04 -0.90
CA GLN A 354 -23.02 -20.01 -1.37
C GLN A 354 -23.39 -19.01 -0.27
N SER A 355 -23.71 -19.49 0.94
CA SER A 355 -24.19 -18.66 2.05
C SER A 355 -23.09 -17.90 2.79
N CYS A 356 -21.91 -18.50 2.97
CA CYS A 356 -20.84 -17.94 3.79
C CYS A 356 -19.69 -17.34 2.99
N LEU A 357 -19.45 -17.82 1.75
CA LEU A 357 -18.33 -17.38 0.91
C LEU A 357 -18.78 -16.67 -0.38
N ASN A 358 -20.09 -16.47 -0.58
CA ASN A 358 -20.65 -15.84 -1.78
C ASN A 358 -20.27 -16.56 -3.09
N ILE A 359 -19.98 -17.86 -3.05
CA ILE A 359 -19.66 -18.65 -4.23
C ILE A 359 -20.96 -19.02 -4.94
N LYS A 360 -21.18 -18.45 -6.14
CA LYS A 360 -22.32 -18.83 -6.98
C LYS A 360 -22.11 -20.25 -7.54
N ILE A 361 -23.16 -21.07 -7.46
CA ILE A 361 -23.16 -22.44 -7.96
C ILE A 361 -23.88 -22.47 -9.31
N PRO A 362 -23.18 -22.76 -10.43
CA PRO A 362 -23.81 -22.88 -11.75
C PRO A 362 -24.88 -23.96 -11.78
N GLU A 363 -25.92 -23.76 -12.58
CA GLU A 363 -26.99 -24.74 -12.76
C GLU A 363 -26.45 -26.02 -13.41
N ALA A 364 -25.48 -25.89 -14.31
CA ALA A 364 -24.76 -27.02 -14.89
C ALA A 364 -24.07 -27.89 -13.82
N ILE A 365 -23.55 -27.28 -12.75
CA ILE A 365 -22.93 -28.00 -11.63
C ILE A 365 -24.00 -28.66 -10.76
N ARG A 366 -25.12 -28.00 -10.49
CA ARG A 366 -26.24 -28.60 -9.73
C ARG A 366 -26.77 -29.86 -10.39
N ARG A 367 -26.81 -29.89 -11.72
CA ARG A 367 -27.26 -31.06 -12.52
C ARG A 367 -26.17 -32.10 -12.79
N ALA A 368 -24.92 -31.83 -12.38
CA ALA A 368 -23.81 -32.72 -12.64
C ALA A 368 -23.85 -33.99 -11.75
N SER A 369 -23.08 -35.00 -12.15
CA SER A 369 -22.91 -36.21 -11.34
C SER A 369 -22.38 -35.87 -9.93
N PRO A 370 -22.67 -36.69 -8.91
CA PRO A 370 -22.14 -36.47 -7.55
C PRO A 370 -20.62 -36.31 -7.50
N SER A 371 -19.88 -37.06 -8.34
CA SER A 371 -18.42 -36.96 -8.43
C SER A 371 -17.97 -35.61 -8.99
N HIS A 372 -18.62 -35.09 -10.04
CA HIS A 372 -18.30 -33.78 -10.60
C HIS A 372 -18.64 -32.65 -9.63
N ARG A 373 -19.79 -32.71 -8.95
CA ARG A 373 -20.15 -31.74 -7.88
C ARG A 373 -19.10 -31.70 -6.79
N ARG A 374 -18.66 -32.87 -6.32
CA ARG A 374 -17.61 -33.02 -5.31
C ARG A 374 -16.28 -32.42 -5.76
N THR A 375 -15.80 -32.78 -6.96
CA THR A 375 -14.54 -32.22 -7.48
C THR A 375 -14.62 -30.70 -7.61
N TRP A 376 -15.74 -30.19 -8.12
CA TRP A 376 -15.94 -28.76 -8.29
C TRP A 376 -15.93 -28.01 -6.96
N ILE A 377 -16.67 -28.48 -5.95
CA ILE A 377 -16.72 -27.79 -4.65
C ILE A 377 -15.38 -27.85 -3.90
N ILE A 378 -14.62 -28.95 -4.05
CA ILE A 378 -13.25 -29.03 -3.51
C ILE A 378 -12.36 -27.97 -4.18
N ASP A 379 -12.39 -27.84 -5.51
CA ASP A 379 -11.61 -26.82 -6.23
C ASP A 379 -11.96 -25.38 -5.79
N ARG A 380 -13.25 -25.11 -5.55
CA ARG A 380 -13.71 -23.79 -5.10
C ARG A 380 -13.34 -23.50 -3.64
N LEU A 381 -13.45 -24.48 -2.75
CA LEU A 381 -13.10 -24.30 -1.34
C LEU A 381 -11.58 -24.30 -1.10
N HIS A 382 -10.80 -25.04 -1.90
CA HIS A 382 -9.36 -25.19 -1.72
C HIS A 382 -8.56 -24.05 -2.37
N ARG A 383 -8.82 -22.83 -1.90
CA ARG A 383 -8.21 -21.58 -2.37
C ARG A 383 -7.80 -20.72 -1.17
N PRO A 384 -6.82 -19.82 -1.31
CA PRO A 384 -6.55 -18.81 -0.30
C PRO A 384 -7.80 -17.96 0.00
N LEU A 385 -7.95 -17.54 1.25
CA LEU A 385 -9.10 -16.76 1.72
C LEU A 385 -8.66 -15.34 2.06
N ARG A 386 -9.45 -14.35 1.65
CA ARG A 386 -9.30 -12.96 2.07
C ARG A 386 -10.61 -12.39 2.58
N VAL A 387 -10.53 -11.70 3.71
CA VAL A 387 -11.61 -10.87 4.25
C VAL A 387 -11.17 -9.42 4.09
N CYS A 388 -11.97 -8.64 3.39
CA CYS A 388 -11.64 -7.29 2.93
C CYS A 388 -12.59 -6.30 3.61
N GLY A 389 -12.06 -5.40 4.43
CA GLY A 389 -12.81 -4.24 4.91
C GLY A 389 -13.03 -3.25 3.76
N VAL A 390 -14.27 -2.83 3.53
CA VAL A 390 -14.66 -1.81 2.54
C VAL A 390 -15.42 -0.70 3.24
N VAL A 391 -15.21 0.54 2.83
CA VAL A 391 -15.86 1.73 3.39
C VAL A 391 -16.90 2.27 2.42
N GLU A 392 -17.92 2.96 2.92
CA GLU A 392 -18.85 3.70 2.05
C GLU A 392 -18.09 4.66 1.14
N ASN A 393 -18.51 4.74 -0.13
CA ASN A 393 -17.86 5.58 -1.11
C ASN A 393 -18.49 6.98 -1.12
N HIS A 394 -17.74 7.99 -0.69
CA HIS A 394 -18.14 9.40 -0.73
C HIS A 394 -17.52 10.18 -1.92
N GLY A 395 -17.17 9.48 -2.99
CA GLY A 395 -16.50 10.05 -4.17
C GLY A 395 -14.99 9.84 -4.19
N GLU A 396 -14.49 8.86 -3.43
CA GLU A 396 -13.08 8.52 -3.38
C GLU A 396 -12.62 7.90 -4.71
N ALA A 397 -11.45 8.33 -5.18
CA ALA A 397 -10.86 7.81 -6.42
C ALA A 397 -10.12 6.50 -6.16
N GLY A 398 -10.50 5.44 -6.88
CA GLY A 398 -9.78 4.16 -6.90
C GLY A 398 -10.70 2.96 -7.09
N GLY A 399 -10.30 1.80 -6.58
CA GLY A 399 -11.03 0.55 -6.79
C GLY A 399 -12.12 0.26 -5.76
N GLY A 400 -13.14 -0.49 -6.17
CA GLY A 400 -14.27 -0.90 -5.32
C GLY A 400 -14.60 -2.38 -5.45
N PRO A 401 -15.52 -2.92 -4.62
CA PRO A 401 -15.98 -4.30 -4.69
C PRO A 401 -17.02 -4.50 -5.79
N PHE A 402 -16.80 -5.46 -6.69
CA PHE A 402 -17.73 -5.80 -7.77
C PHE A 402 -17.89 -7.31 -7.94
N TRP A 403 -19.04 -7.70 -8.49
CA TRP A 403 -19.21 -9.00 -9.14
C TRP A 403 -18.61 -8.92 -10.55
N VAL A 404 -17.66 -9.79 -10.86
CA VAL A 404 -16.92 -9.83 -12.14
C VAL A 404 -17.15 -11.15 -12.87
N GLY A 405 -17.37 -11.07 -14.18
CA GLY A 405 -17.67 -12.19 -15.08
C GLY A 405 -19.07 -12.07 -15.69
N GLN A 406 -19.26 -12.62 -16.90
CA GLN A 406 -20.57 -12.72 -17.57
C GLN A 406 -20.94 -14.18 -17.77
N ASP A 407 -21.21 -14.90 -16.70
CA ASP A 407 -21.57 -16.33 -16.72
C ASP A 407 -22.34 -16.69 -15.45
N GLU A 408 -22.76 -17.95 -15.31
CA GLU A 408 -23.44 -18.45 -14.09
C GLU A 408 -22.57 -18.46 -12.82
N CYS A 409 -21.29 -18.05 -12.89
CA CYS A 409 -20.35 -18.08 -11.78
C CYS A 409 -19.57 -16.77 -11.60
N PRO A 410 -20.23 -15.61 -11.44
CA PRO A 410 -19.51 -14.36 -11.18
C PRO A 410 -18.73 -14.46 -9.87
N SER A 411 -17.62 -13.74 -9.79
CA SER A 411 -16.72 -13.75 -8.63
C SER A 411 -16.59 -12.37 -8.02
N LEU A 412 -16.43 -12.32 -6.69
CA LEU A 412 -16.19 -11.09 -5.95
C LEU A 412 -14.74 -10.63 -6.13
N GLN A 413 -14.56 -9.43 -6.70
CA GLN A 413 -13.24 -8.86 -6.93
C GLN A 413 -13.17 -7.38 -6.57
N ILE A 414 -11.96 -6.90 -6.29
CA ILE A 414 -11.68 -5.47 -6.22
C ILE A 414 -11.33 -5.01 -7.63
N VAL A 415 -12.11 -4.08 -8.18
CA VAL A 415 -11.95 -3.59 -9.56
C VAL A 415 -11.57 -2.13 -9.54
N GLU A 416 -10.53 -1.77 -10.30
CA GLU A 416 -10.15 -0.39 -10.55
C GLU A 416 -10.85 0.13 -11.81
N ALA A 417 -11.20 1.42 -11.83
CA ALA A 417 -11.91 2.02 -12.97
C ALA A 417 -11.15 1.87 -14.30
N SER A 418 -9.82 1.85 -14.27
CA SER A 418 -8.98 1.67 -15.47
C SER A 418 -9.05 0.27 -16.07
N SER A 419 -9.58 -0.73 -15.34
CA SER A 419 -9.77 -2.09 -15.84
C SER A 419 -11.06 -2.27 -16.63
N VAL A 420 -11.92 -1.25 -16.70
CA VAL A 420 -13.27 -1.35 -17.26
C VAL A 420 -13.36 -0.49 -18.52
N ASP A 421 -14.06 -0.99 -19.54
CA ASP A 421 -14.17 -0.34 -20.85
C ASP A 421 -14.81 1.06 -20.74
N PRO A 422 -14.08 2.15 -21.05
CA PRO A 422 -14.62 3.50 -21.00
C PRO A 422 -15.69 3.77 -22.07
N SER A 423 -15.74 2.96 -23.13
CA SER A 423 -16.71 3.11 -24.22
C SER A 423 -18.06 2.43 -23.93
N SER A 424 -18.09 1.50 -22.97
CA SER A 424 -19.30 0.76 -22.62
C SER A 424 -20.14 1.52 -21.59
N SER A 425 -21.23 2.14 -22.05
CA SER A 425 -22.14 2.93 -21.21
C SER A 425 -22.65 2.16 -20.00
N ARG A 426 -23.03 0.88 -20.20
CA ARG A 426 -23.51 -0.01 -19.12
C ARG A 426 -22.43 -0.29 -18.08
N GLN A 427 -21.20 -0.56 -18.51
CA GLN A 427 -20.10 -0.82 -17.56
C GLN A 427 -19.73 0.44 -16.78
N GLN A 428 -19.78 1.61 -17.43
CA GLN A 428 -19.59 2.90 -16.76
C GLN A 428 -20.72 3.21 -15.77
N GLU A 429 -21.96 2.76 -16.02
CA GLU A 429 -23.07 2.87 -15.07
C GLU A 429 -22.83 2.01 -13.82
N TYR A 430 -22.29 0.80 -13.96
CA TYR A 430 -21.90 -0.02 -12.82
C TYR A 430 -20.81 0.64 -11.96
N LEU A 431 -19.79 1.24 -12.59
CA LEU A 431 -18.77 1.99 -11.84
C LEU A 431 -19.37 3.16 -11.06
N LYS A 432 -20.28 3.93 -11.69
CA LYS A 432 -20.93 5.08 -11.07
C LYS A 432 -21.89 4.71 -9.94
N SER A 433 -22.43 3.49 -9.95
CA SER A 433 -23.34 2.96 -8.93
C SER A 433 -22.61 2.23 -7.79
N ALA A 434 -21.27 2.27 -7.76
CA ALA A 434 -20.50 1.69 -6.67
C ALA A 434 -20.80 2.39 -5.33
N THR A 435 -21.29 1.61 -4.38
CA THR A 435 -21.66 2.11 -3.04
C THR A 435 -20.49 2.13 -2.07
N HIS A 436 -19.45 1.33 -2.33
CA HIS A 436 -18.31 1.13 -1.44
C HIS A 436 -16.98 1.23 -2.18
N PHE A 437 -15.94 1.51 -1.41
CA PHE A 437 -14.56 1.70 -1.86
C PHE A 437 -13.62 0.74 -1.11
N ASN A 438 -12.52 0.32 -1.74
CA ASN A 438 -11.50 -0.52 -1.13
C ASN A 438 -10.37 0.33 -0.48
N PRO A 439 -10.33 0.45 0.86
CA PRO A 439 -9.26 1.15 1.59
C PRO A 439 -7.93 0.38 1.64
N VAL A 440 -7.86 -0.82 1.03
CA VAL A 440 -6.76 -1.79 1.18
C VAL A 440 -6.65 -2.22 2.66
N ASP A 441 -7.79 -2.57 3.26
CA ASP A 441 -7.86 -3.24 4.56
C ASP A 441 -8.14 -4.72 4.33
N LEU A 442 -7.09 -5.55 4.30
CA LEU A 442 -7.22 -6.97 4.00
C LEU A 442 -6.70 -7.82 5.15
N VAL A 443 -7.40 -8.91 5.44
CA VAL A 443 -6.93 -9.99 6.31
C VAL A 443 -6.93 -11.29 5.52
N LEU A 444 -5.76 -11.91 5.40
CA LEU A 444 -5.52 -13.04 4.52
C LEU A 444 -5.23 -14.32 5.30
N GLY A 445 -5.78 -15.44 4.82
CA GLY A 445 -5.41 -16.80 5.21
C GLY A 445 -4.66 -17.49 4.07
N LEU A 446 -3.38 -17.81 4.30
CA LEU A 446 -2.46 -18.27 3.24
C LEU A 446 -2.15 -19.77 3.28
N ARG A 447 -2.76 -20.51 4.20
CA ARG A 447 -2.53 -21.95 4.39
C ARG A 447 -3.76 -22.78 4.02
N ASP A 448 -3.52 -23.99 3.55
CA ASP A 448 -4.53 -24.99 3.28
C ASP A 448 -4.97 -25.73 4.57
N PHE A 449 -5.95 -26.62 4.41
CA PHE A 449 -6.51 -27.41 5.51
C PHE A 449 -5.54 -28.45 6.11
N GLN A 450 -4.40 -28.66 5.45
CA GLN A 450 -3.29 -29.52 5.89
C GLN A 450 -2.15 -28.69 6.53
N GLY A 451 -2.29 -27.37 6.60
CA GLY A 451 -1.30 -26.46 7.16
C GLY A 451 -0.18 -26.08 6.18
N ARG A 452 -0.26 -26.46 4.90
CA ARG A 452 0.73 -26.11 3.88
C ARG A 452 0.41 -24.71 3.33
N ALA A 453 1.43 -23.93 3.02
CA ALA A 453 1.23 -22.64 2.35
C ALA A 453 0.76 -22.87 0.91
N PHE A 454 -0.23 -22.09 0.47
CA PHE A 454 -0.60 -22.04 -0.94
C PHE A 454 0.52 -21.38 -1.75
N ASP A 455 0.73 -21.86 -2.98
CA ASP A 455 1.44 -21.10 -3.98
C ASP A 455 0.47 -20.08 -4.59
N LEU A 456 0.60 -18.82 -4.16
CA LEU A 456 -0.36 -17.76 -4.50
C LEU A 456 -0.40 -17.46 -6.01
N THR A 457 0.65 -17.80 -6.76
CA THR A 457 0.73 -17.60 -8.21
C THR A 457 -0.30 -18.44 -8.99
N GLN A 458 -0.78 -19.54 -8.41
CA GLN A 458 -1.80 -20.40 -9.02
C GLN A 458 -3.21 -19.76 -8.97
N PHE A 459 -3.40 -18.73 -8.16
CA PHE A 459 -4.68 -18.08 -7.91
C PHE A 459 -4.78 -16.66 -8.47
N THR A 460 -3.89 -16.31 -9.40
CA THR A 460 -3.88 -15.03 -10.11
C THR A 460 -4.70 -15.10 -11.41
N ASP A 461 -5.09 -13.94 -11.91
CA ASP A 461 -5.45 -13.74 -13.31
C ASP A 461 -4.27 -13.06 -14.05
N PRO A 462 -3.51 -13.81 -14.88
CA PRO A 462 -2.37 -13.25 -15.60
C PRO A 462 -2.78 -12.25 -16.69
N GLU A 463 -4.04 -12.26 -17.14
CA GLU A 463 -4.54 -11.34 -18.18
C GLU A 463 -5.00 -10.00 -17.59
N ALA A 464 -5.21 -9.94 -16.27
CA ALA A 464 -5.61 -8.73 -15.53
C ALA A 464 -4.43 -7.74 -15.31
N VAL A 465 -3.54 -7.63 -16.29
CA VAL A 465 -2.46 -6.63 -16.35
C VAL A 465 -3.01 -5.23 -16.68
N PHE A 466 -2.26 -4.20 -16.31
CA PHE A 466 -2.62 -2.81 -16.61
C PHE A 466 -1.69 -2.22 -17.66
N ILE A 467 -2.24 -1.46 -18.60
CA ILE A 467 -1.46 -0.62 -19.52
C ILE A 467 -1.75 0.84 -19.19
N SER A 468 -0.71 1.59 -18.85
CA SER A 468 -0.82 3.01 -18.53
C SER A 468 0.03 3.88 -19.46
N SER A 469 -0.54 5.00 -19.90
CA SER A 469 0.22 6.02 -20.63
C SER A 469 1.04 6.85 -19.66
N LYS A 470 2.33 7.03 -19.96
CA LYS A 470 3.27 7.86 -19.19
C LYS A 470 4.10 8.70 -20.14
N THR A 471 4.81 9.67 -19.57
CA THR A 471 5.81 10.46 -20.29
C THR A 471 7.16 10.32 -19.58
N LYS A 472 8.24 10.15 -20.33
CA LYS A 472 9.62 10.12 -19.82
C LYS A 472 10.48 11.00 -20.73
N ALA A 473 11.17 11.99 -20.15
CA ALA A 473 11.99 12.94 -20.89
C ALA A 473 11.25 13.61 -22.08
N GLY A 474 9.97 13.97 -21.87
CA GLY A 474 9.13 14.59 -22.90
C GLY A 474 8.61 13.62 -23.99
N ARG A 475 8.96 12.33 -23.94
CA ARG A 475 8.46 11.30 -24.87
C ARG A 475 7.39 10.44 -24.22
N ASP A 476 6.28 10.24 -24.92
CA ASP A 476 5.19 9.40 -24.45
C ASP A 476 5.49 7.92 -24.63
N LEU A 477 5.00 7.12 -23.70
CA LEU A 477 5.18 5.68 -23.65
C LEU A 477 3.97 4.97 -23.07
N LYS A 478 3.80 3.70 -23.45
CA LYS A 478 2.89 2.75 -22.81
C LYS A 478 3.68 1.87 -21.85
N ALA A 479 3.30 1.83 -20.58
CA ALA A 479 3.92 1.01 -19.55
C ALA A 479 2.99 -0.14 -19.17
N LEU A 480 3.54 -1.34 -19.02
CA LEU A 480 2.83 -2.51 -18.51
C LEU A 480 3.00 -2.57 -16.99
N GLU A 481 1.95 -2.92 -16.26
CA GLU A 481 2.01 -3.24 -14.85
C GLU A 481 1.41 -4.64 -14.63
N HIS A 482 2.03 -5.43 -13.74
CA HIS A 482 1.55 -6.76 -13.39
C HIS A 482 0.15 -6.70 -12.78
N PRO A 483 -0.60 -7.82 -12.78
CA PRO A 483 -1.88 -7.87 -12.09
C PRO A 483 -1.71 -7.42 -10.64
N GLY A 484 -2.35 -6.32 -10.27
CA GLY A 484 -2.18 -5.69 -8.96
C GLY A 484 -2.50 -6.65 -7.81
N LEU A 485 -1.81 -6.48 -6.68
CA LEU A 485 -1.79 -7.46 -5.59
C LEU A 485 -3.20 -7.86 -5.13
N TRP A 486 -4.09 -6.90 -4.92
CA TRP A 486 -5.45 -7.14 -4.40
C TRP A 486 -6.54 -7.13 -5.48
N ASN A 487 -6.16 -6.96 -6.76
CA ASN A 487 -7.08 -7.10 -7.88
C ASN A 487 -6.73 -8.40 -8.65
N GLY A 488 -6.10 -8.35 -9.81
CA GLY A 488 -5.76 -9.52 -10.62
C GLY A 488 -4.83 -10.54 -9.94
N GLY A 489 -3.94 -10.09 -9.05
CA GLY A 489 -3.08 -10.96 -8.24
C GLY A 489 -3.83 -11.82 -7.21
N MET A 490 -5.10 -11.48 -6.93
CA MET A 490 -5.99 -12.22 -6.03
C MET A 490 -7.32 -12.61 -6.69
N ALA A 491 -7.39 -12.63 -8.03
CA ALA A 491 -8.63 -12.81 -8.77
C ALA A 491 -9.34 -14.15 -8.47
N ARG A 492 -8.58 -15.22 -8.18
CA ARG A 492 -9.13 -16.56 -7.93
C ARG A 492 -9.11 -16.94 -6.44
N TRP A 493 -9.17 -15.97 -5.54
CA TRP A 493 -9.24 -16.19 -4.10
C TRP A 493 -10.70 -16.27 -3.63
N ASN A 494 -10.93 -16.99 -2.52
CA ASN A 494 -12.19 -16.86 -1.81
C ASN A 494 -12.21 -15.47 -1.15
N THR A 495 -13.16 -14.64 -1.56
CA THR A 495 -13.20 -13.21 -1.21
C THR A 495 -14.48 -12.91 -0.46
N VAL A 496 -14.35 -12.28 0.71
CA VAL A 496 -15.48 -11.80 1.51
C VAL A 496 -15.29 -10.32 1.80
N PHE A 497 -16.23 -9.48 1.38
CA PHE A 497 -16.24 -8.06 1.71
C PHE A 497 -17.05 -7.81 2.97
N VAL A 498 -16.55 -6.92 3.82
CA VAL A 498 -17.20 -6.50 5.06
C VAL A 498 -17.21 -4.99 5.11
N GLU A 499 -18.38 -4.40 5.33
CA GLU A 499 -18.48 -2.97 5.57
C GLU A 499 -17.78 -2.60 6.89
N VAL A 500 -16.91 -1.60 6.83
CA VAL A 500 -16.22 -1.02 7.99
C VAL A 500 -16.43 0.49 8.04
N PRO A 501 -16.35 1.12 9.23
CA PRO A 501 -16.57 2.55 9.38
C PRO A 501 -15.57 3.40 8.56
N PRO A 502 -15.99 4.54 7.99
CA PRO A 502 -15.12 5.44 7.24
C PRO A 502 -13.87 5.90 8.00
N GLU A 503 -13.98 6.09 9.33
CA GLU A 503 -12.87 6.47 10.23
C GLU A 503 -11.71 5.45 10.29
N THR A 504 -11.88 4.24 9.73
CA THR A 504 -10.79 3.27 9.56
C THR A 504 -9.90 3.57 8.34
N PHE A 505 -10.30 4.58 7.55
CA PHE A 505 -9.64 5.02 6.33
C PHE A 505 -9.31 6.52 6.38
N ALA A 506 -8.07 6.83 6.75
CA ALA A 506 -7.53 8.18 6.77
C ALA A 506 -6.19 8.22 6.02
N PRO A 507 -6.21 8.15 4.67
CA PRO A 507 -4.99 8.18 3.87
C PRO A 507 -4.45 9.60 3.69
N VAL A 508 -3.13 9.74 3.73
CA VAL A 508 -2.45 11.00 3.40
C VAL A 508 -2.02 11.01 1.93
N LYS A 509 -2.73 11.72 1.05
CA LYS A 509 -2.39 11.84 -0.38
C LYS A 509 -1.60 13.10 -0.69
N THR A 510 -1.94 14.21 -0.04
CA THR A 510 -1.25 15.50 -0.09
C THR A 510 -0.72 15.89 1.29
N VAL A 511 0.27 16.77 1.36
CA VAL A 511 0.79 17.25 2.66
C VAL A 511 -0.30 17.90 3.52
N LEU A 512 -1.30 18.54 2.90
CA LEU A 512 -2.39 19.19 3.60
C LEU A 512 -3.36 18.20 4.26
N ASP A 513 -3.34 16.92 3.86
CA ASP A 513 -4.18 15.91 4.50
C ASP A 513 -3.79 15.70 5.96
N LEU A 514 -2.53 15.98 6.34
CA LEU A 514 -2.07 15.98 7.73
C LEU A 514 -2.74 17.06 8.60
N LEU A 515 -3.45 18.02 8.00
CA LEU A 515 -4.22 19.04 8.71
C LEU A 515 -5.67 18.63 8.98
N ARG A 516 -6.14 17.51 8.41
CA ARG A 516 -7.49 17.00 8.66
C ARG A 516 -7.61 16.46 10.07
N ASP A 517 -8.83 16.41 10.61
CA ASP A 517 -9.06 16.04 12.00
C ASP A 517 -8.62 14.59 12.31
N GLU A 518 -8.62 13.70 11.31
CA GLU A 518 -8.16 12.32 11.42
C GLU A 518 -6.65 12.20 11.70
N HIS A 519 -5.87 13.25 11.41
CA HIS A 519 -4.42 13.31 11.65
C HIS A 519 -4.04 14.23 12.80
N ARG A 520 -5.02 14.88 13.44
CA ARG A 520 -4.77 15.83 14.52
C ARG A 520 -4.87 15.16 15.88
N SER A 521 -3.78 15.23 16.63
CA SER A 521 -3.75 14.98 18.07
C SER A 521 -3.36 16.26 18.79
N THR A 522 -3.86 16.46 20.02
CA THR A 522 -3.29 17.43 20.96
C THR A 522 -2.58 16.60 22.03
N PRO A 523 -1.24 16.64 22.11
CA PRO A 523 -0.64 17.47 23.15
C PRO A 523 0.67 18.16 22.74
N ALA A 524 1.05 19.17 23.52
CA ALA A 524 2.30 19.91 23.39
C ALA A 524 3.52 19.02 23.68
N TYR A 525 4.46 18.96 22.74
CA TYR A 525 5.77 18.35 22.93
C TYR A 525 6.66 19.26 23.80
N GLN A 526 7.46 18.66 24.70
CA GLN A 526 8.27 19.40 25.69
C GLN A 526 9.73 18.92 25.78
N ASP A 527 10.31 18.31 24.74
CA ASP A 527 11.74 17.92 24.80
C ASP A 527 12.53 18.20 23.49
N PRO A 528 13.12 19.39 23.32
CA PRO A 528 13.89 19.72 22.12
C PRO A 528 15.21 18.93 21.95
N SER A 529 15.58 18.04 22.88
CA SER A 529 16.88 17.32 22.86
C SER A 529 16.93 16.07 21.97
N ARG A 530 15.80 15.67 21.34
CA ARG A 530 15.76 14.50 20.44
C ARG A 530 16.67 14.73 19.22
N PRO A 531 17.55 13.79 18.84
CA PRO A 531 18.44 13.96 17.69
C PRO A 531 17.63 14.01 16.39
N TRP A 532 17.46 15.20 15.83
CA TRP A 532 16.76 15.41 14.56
C TRP A 532 17.58 14.93 13.35
N ASP A 533 18.85 14.59 13.54
CA ASP A 533 19.77 14.11 12.49
C ASP A 533 19.28 12.82 11.81
N LEU A 534 18.47 12.00 12.52
CA LEU A 534 17.82 10.82 11.94
C LEU A 534 16.70 11.18 10.94
N TYR A 535 16.12 12.37 11.10
CA TYR A 535 15.07 12.93 10.24
C TYR A 535 15.61 13.97 9.25
N GLY A 536 16.84 14.46 9.44
CA GLY A 536 17.58 15.36 8.55
C GLY A 536 18.35 14.63 7.44
N GLY A 537 18.74 15.35 6.39
CA GLY A 537 19.42 14.85 5.20
C GLY A 537 20.94 15.07 5.19
N ALA A 538 21.50 15.75 6.19
CA ALA A 538 22.94 15.98 6.27
C ALA A 538 23.55 15.08 7.35
N ALA A 539 24.41 14.15 6.92
CA ALA A 539 25.62 13.92 7.71
C ALA A 539 26.34 15.27 7.71
N CYS A 540 26.10 16.10 8.72
CA CYS A 540 26.89 17.29 8.94
C CYS A 540 28.33 16.80 9.08
N GLY A 541 29.17 17.16 8.10
CA GLY A 541 30.51 16.63 7.97
C GLY A 541 31.22 16.66 9.32
N GLN A 542 31.79 15.53 9.71
CA GLN A 542 32.79 15.51 10.77
C GLN A 542 33.84 16.56 10.37
N ARG A 543 33.95 17.64 11.15
CA ARG A 543 35.14 18.49 11.08
C ARG A 543 36.33 17.57 11.33
N PRO A 544 37.34 17.52 10.45
CA PRO A 544 38.59 16.84 10.81
C PRO A 544 39.12 17.51 12.09
N PRO A 545 39.73 16.72 13.01
CA PRO A 545 40.27 17.28 14.23
C PRO A 545 41.27 18.38 13.89
N ALA A 546 41.18 19.49 14.61
CA ALA A 546 42.07 20.63 14.44
C ALA A 546 43.52 20.16 14.50
N THR A 547 44.25 20.32 13.41
CA THR A 547 45.70 20.19 13.39
C THR A 547 46.28 21.25 14.32
N THR A 548 46.82 20.81 15.45
CA THR A 548 47.74 21.57 16.30
C THR A 548 48.84 22.18 15.43
N PRO A 549 49.17 23.48 15.57
CA PRO A 549 50.35 24.01 14.91
C PRO A 549 51.59 23.39 15.57
N PRO A 550 52.64 23.04 14.81
CA PRO A 550 53.86 22.55 15.39
C PRO A 550 54.56 23.70 16.12
N ASP A 551 54.78 23.50 17.42
CA ASP A 551 55.73 24.26 18.22
C ASP A 551 57.14 24.12 17.63
N GLY A 552 57.78 25.28 17.44
CA GLY A 552 59.21 25.46 17.68
C GLY A 552 60.17 25.16 16.53
N GLU A 553 60.84 26.22 16.06
CA GLU A 553 62.30 26.26 16.10
C GLU A 553 62.79 27.69 16.41
N PRO A 554 63.91 27.86 17.15
CA PRO A 554 64.35 29.10 17.77
C PRO A 554 65.32 29.90 16.85
N PRO A 555 65.78 31.10 17.24
CA PRO A 555 66.28 32.10 16.30
C PRO A 555 67.75 31.91 15.94
N SER A 556 68.07 32.24 14.69
CA SER A 556 69.39 32.69 14.24
C SER A 556 69.26 33.55 12.99
#